data_AF-A0A349TKJ4-F1
#
_entry.id   AF-A0A349TKJ4-F1
#
_cell.length_a   1.000
_cell.length_b   1.000
_cell.length_c   1.000
_cell.angle_alpha   90.00
_cell.angle_beta   90.00
_cell.angle_gamma   90.00
#
_symmetry.space_group_name_H-M   'P 1'
#
loop_
_entity.id
_entity.type
_entity.pdbx_description
1 polymer ?
#
loop_
_entity_poly.entity_id
_entity_poly.type
_entity_poly.pdbx_seq_one_letter_code
_entity_poly.pdbx_strand_id
1 'polypeptide(L)'
;MLDPKWIRSEPEKIAVQLKKKKFELDVHRLKALEEERKTLQLDTEALQNERNSRSKEIGKAKAAGADISEILASVEGMKQQLEIKKEELSAIQKQLHEY
;
A
#
# COMPACT_ATOMS: atom_id res chain seq x y z
N MET A 1 15.41 4.29 -16.81
CA MET A 1 14.52 3.55 -15.89
C MET A 1 14.01 2.33 -16.61
N LEU A 2 14.19 1.13 -16.04
CA LEU A 2 13.44 -0.03 -16.53
C LEU A 2 11.97 0.19 -16.20
N ASP A 3 11.08 -0.18 -17.12
CA ASP A 3 9.66 -0.05 -16.88
C ASP A 3 9.25 -1.05 -15.77
N PRO A 4 8.66 -0.61 -14.64
CA PRO A 4 8.29 -1.49 -13.54
C PRO A 4 7.35 -2.61 -13.98
N LYS A 5 6.58 -2.42 -15.06
CA LYS A 5 5.76 -3.48 -15.66
C LYS A 5 6.60 -4.66 -16.13
N TRP A 6 7.75 -4.39 -16.73
CA TRP A 6 8.64 -5.43 -17.26
C TRP A 6 9.32 -6.19 -16.12
N ILE A 7 9.76 -5.47 -15.09
CA ILE A 7 10.32 -6.07 -13.86
C ILE A 7 9.30 -6.98 -13.18
N ARG A 8 8.02 -6.59 -13.15
CA ARG A 8 6.95 -7.40 -12.58
C ARG A 8 6.61 -8.64 -13.41
N SER A 9 6.53 -8.50 -14.73
CA SER A 9 6.11 -9.60 -15.60
C SER A 9 7.20 -10.66 -15.78
N GLU A 10 8.46 -10.24 -15.95
CA GLU A 10 9.56 -11.15 -16.31
C GLU A 10 10.90 -10.79 -15.62
N PRO A 11 10.97 -10.77 -14.28
CA PRO A 11 12.16 -10.34 -13.55
C PRO A 11 13.38 -11.23 -13.84
N GLU A 12 13.16 -12.53 -14.06
CA GLU A 12 14.23 -13.48 -14.38
C GLU A 12 14.85 -13.22 -15.75
N LYS A 13 14.03 -12.89 -16.76
CA LYS A 13 14.55 -12.57 -18.10
C LYS A 13 15.36 -11.28 -18.08
N ILE A 14 14.91 -10.30 -17.30
CA ILE A 14 15.63 -9.04 -17.11
C ILE A 14 16.94 -9.27 -16.37
N ALA A 15 16.95 -10.09 -15.31
CA ALA A 15 18.19 -10.44 -14.60
C ALA A 15 19.22 -11.08 -15.53
N VAL A 16 18.79 -11.99 -16.42
CA VAL A 16 19.66 -12.60 -17.43
C VAL A 16 20.20 -11.56 -18.43
N GLN A 17 19.36 -10.60 -18.87
CA GLN A 17 19.79 -9.53 -19.77
C GLN A 17 20.75 -8.53 -19.10
N LEU A 18 20.50 -8.20 -17.83
CA LEU A 18 21.34 -7.29 -17.04
C LEU A 18 22.68 -7.91 -16.68
N LYS A 19 22.72 -9.23 -16.44
CA LYS A 19 23.97 -9.97 -16.21
C LYS A 19 24.93 -9.84 -17.40
N LYS A 20 24.42 -9.78 -18.63
CA LYS A 20 25.24 -9.52 -19.84
C LYS A 20 25.85 -8.11 -19.84
N LYS A 21 25.22 -7.15 -19.16
CA LYS A 21 25.72 -5.78 -18.96
C LYS A 21 26.55 -5.63 -17.67
N LYS A 22 26.93 -6.73 -17.02
CA LYS A 22 27.62 -6.76 -15.71
C LYS A 22 26.83 -6.11 -14.57
N PHE A 23 25.50 -6.15 -14.67
CA PHE A 23 24.61 -5.67 -13.62
C PHE A 23 23.86 -6.87 -13.00
N GLU A 24 23.99 -7.04 -11.69
CA GLU A 24 23.24 -8.08 -10.96
C GLU A 24 21.93 -7.50 -10.46
N LEU A 25 20.83 -8.00 -11.01
CA LEU A 25 19.49 -7.68 -10.54
C LEU A 25 19.11 -8.65 -9.42
N ASP A 26 18.85 -8.13 -8.22
CA ASP A 26 18.33 -8.94 -7.12
C ASP A 26 16.81 -9.15 -7.29
N VAL A 27 16.47 -10.19 -8.06
CA VAL A 27 15.09 -10.62 -8.29
C VAL A 27 14.37 -10.93 -6.98
N HIS A 28 15.09 -11.44 -5.97
CA HIS A 28 14.49 -11.79 -4.69
C HIS A 28 14.07 -10.54 -3.93
N ARG A 29 14.93 -9.52 -3.89
CA ARG A 29 14.61 -8.23 -3.28
C ARG A 29 13.48 -7.52 -4.00
N LEU A 30 13.46 -7.56 -5.33
CA LEU A 30 12.35 -7.00 -6.12
C LEU A 30 11.02 -7.69 -5.86
N LYS A 31 11.01 -9.03 -5.79
CA LYS A 31 9.80 -9.79 -5.43
C LYS A 31 9.30 -9.42 -4.04
N ALA A 32 10.18 -9.30 -3.06
CA ALA A 32 9.81 -8.90 -1.70
C ALA A 32 9.20 -7.48 -1.67
N LEU A 33 9.83 -6.51 -2.32
CA LEU A 33 9.29 -5.14 -2.40
C LEU A 33 7.93 -5.09 -3.09
N GLU A 34 7.71 -5.86 -4.15
CA GLU A 34 6.41 -5.90 -4.82
C GLU A 34 5.33 -6.60 -3.96
N GLU A 35 5.68 -7.63 -3.20
CA GLU A 35 4.78 -8.27 -2.22
C GLU A 35 4.40 -7.31 -1.10
N GLU A 36 5.36 -6.57 -0.53
CA GLU A 36 5.12 -5.53 0.47
C GLU A 36 4.22 -4.44 -0.10
N ARG A 37 4.51 -3.95 -1.30
CA ARG A 37 3.70 -2.95 -2.00
C ARG A 37 2.26 -3.42 -2.20
N LYS A 38 2.07 -4.68 -2.61
CA LYS A 38 0.74 -5.27 -2.80
C LYS A 38 -0.01 -5.40 -1.49
N THR A 39 0.67 -5.86 -0.44
CA THR A 39 0.10 -5.98 0.91
C THR A 39 -0.34 -4.63 1.45
N LEU A 40 0.51 -3.61 1.37
CA LEU A 40 0.17 -2.25 1.77
C LEU A 40 -0.99 -1.67 0.98
N GLN A 41 -1.06 -1.95 -0.31
CA GLN A 41 -2.18 -1.49 -1.13
C GLN A 41 -3.51 -2.12 -0.66
N LEU A 42 -3.53 -3.43 -0.44
CA LEU A 42 -4.72 -4.14 0.08
C LEU A 42 -5.11 -3.65 1.47
N ASP A 43 -4.13 -3.46 2.35
CA ASP A 43 -4.37 -2.95 3.71
C ASP A 43 -4.94 -1.53 3.69
N THR A 44 -4.43 -0.67 2.80
CA THR A 44 -4.92 0.70 2.64
C THR A 44 -6.36 0.70 2.13
N GLU A 45 -6.69 -0.16 1.16
CA GLU A 45 -8.06 -0.34 0.66
C GLU A 45 -9.01 -0.89 1.74
N ALA A 46 -8.55 -1.86 2.54
CA ALA A 46 -9.30 -2.42 3.65
C ALA A 46 -9.59 -1.35 4.73
N LEU A 47 -8.57 -0.59 5.16
CA LEU A 47 -8.70 0.53 6.10
C LEU A 47 -9.64 1.62 5.57
N GLN A 48 -9.53 1.96 4.28
CA GLN A 48 -10.39 2.94 3.64
C GLN A 48 -11.87 2.49 3.65
N ASN A 49 -12.12 1.21 3.39
CA ASN A 49 -13.45 0.62 3.44
C ASN A 49 -13.99 0.58 4.87
N GLU A 50 -13.18 0.17 5.85
CA GLU A 50 -13.58 0.13 7.26
C GLU A 50 -13.93 1.54 7.75
N ARG A 51 -13.08 2.53 7.46
CA ARG A 51 -13.35 3.95 7.77
C ARG A 51 -14.67 4.40 7.18
N ASN A 52 -14.94 4.07 5.90
CA ASN A 52 -16.19 4.46 5.24
C ASN A 52 -17.42 3.78 5.86
N SER A 53 -17.29 2.53 6.33
CA SER A 53 -18.36 1.84 7.07
C SER A 53 -18.64 2.54 8.40
N ARG A 54 -17.60 2.78 9.19
CA ARG A 54 -17.67 3.47 10.49
C ARG A 54 -18.24 4.88 10.35
N SER A 55 -17.85 5.64 9.31
CA SER A 55 -18.42 6.97 9.03
C SER A 55 -19.93 6.94 8.78
N LYS A 56 -20.45 5.88 8.12
CA LYS A 56 -21.89 5.71 7.93
C LYS A 56 -22.60 5.38 9.25
N GLU A 57 -21.98 4.55 10.09
CA GLU A 57 -22.49 4.23 11.43
C GLU A 57 -22.55 5.47 12.32
N ILE A 58 -21.53 6.33 12.30
CA ILE A 58 -21.54 7.64 12.99
C ILE A 58 -22.74 8.46 12.54
N GLY A 59 -23.00 8.56 11.24
CA GLY A 59 -24.13 9.32 10.70
C GLY A 59 -25.48 8.81 11.23
N LYS A 60 -25.64 7.48 11.30
CA LYS A 60 -26.85 6.84 11.84
C LYS A 60 -26.98 7.03 13.35
N ALA A 61 -25.91 6.81 14.10
CA ALA A 61 -25.87 6.97 15.55
C ALA A 61 -26.13 8.42 15.98
N LYS A 62 -25.55 9.39 15.26
CA LYS A 62 -25.80 10.82 15.45
C LYS A 62 -27.27 11.19 15.20
N ALA A 63 -27.89 10.63 14.16
CA ALA A 63 -29.31 10.82 13.90
C ALA A 63 -30.21 10.17 14.97
N ALA A 64 -29.75 9.07 15.58
CA ALA A 64 -30.43 8.39 16.68
C ALA A 64 -30.19 9.03 18.06
N GLY A 65 -29.35 10.07 18.16
CA GLY A 65 -28.99 10.71 19.44
C GLY A 65 -28.10 9.86 20.35
N ALA A 66 -27.45 8.83 19.80
CA ALA A 66 -26.52 7.98 20.53
C ALA A 66 -25.14 8.63 20.70
N ASP A 67 -24.39 8.19 21.70
CA ASP A 67 -23.01 8.62 21.90
C ASP A 67 -22.12 8.06 20.76
N ILE A 68 -21.39 8.97 20.10
CA ILE A 68 -20.51 8.68 18.97
C ILE A 68 -19.04 8.89 19.30
N SER A 69 -18.72 9.24 20.56
CA SER A 69 -17.37 9.58 21.01
C SER A 69 -16.37 8.46 20.74
N GLU A 70 -16.74 7.21 21.05
CA GLU A 70 -15.88 6.03 20.81
C GLU A 70 -15.64 5.76 19.31
N ILE A 71 -16.69 5.89 18.50
CA ILE A 71 -16.61 5.62 17.06
C ILE A 71 -15.80 6.73 16.36
N LEU A 72 -15.97 7.98 16.78
CA LEU A 72 -15.19 9.11 16.29
C LEU A 72 -13.70 8.92 16.59
N ALA A 73 -13.34 8.58 17.82
CA ALA A 73 -11.95 8.30 18.19
C ALA A 73 -11.34 7.17 17.35
N SER A 74 -12.11 6.10 17.10
CA SER A 74 -11.68 5.00 16.25
C SER A 74 -11.46 5.43 14.79
N VAL A 75 -12.35 6.25 14.22
CA VAL A 75 -12.22 6.74 12.84
C VAL A 75 -11.05 7.71 12.69
N GLU A 76 -10.78 8.52 13.71
CA GLU A 76 -9.63 9.43 13.72
C GLU A 76 -8.30 8.68 13.77
N GLY A 77 -8.22 7.61 14.58
CA GLY A 77 -7.08 6.69 14.57
C GLY A 77 -6.89 6.00 13.22
N MET A 78 -7.96 5.53 12.59
CA MET A 78 -7.92 4.94 11.24
C MET A 78 -7.43 5.95 10.20
N LYS A 79 -7.80 7.22 10.31
CA LYS A 79 -7.34 8.27 9.39
C LYS A 79 -5.82 8.44 9.47
N GLN A 80 -5.25 8.46 10.68
CA GLN A 80 -3.80 8.53 10.86
C GLN A 80 -3.09 7.30 10.29
N GLN A 81 -3.59 6.10 10.60
CA GLN A 81 -3.04 4.85 10.06
C GLN A 81 -3.06 4.81 8.53
N LEU A 82 -4.14 5.31 7.92
CA LEU A 82 -4.30 5.33 6.48
C LEU A 82 -3.31 6.28 5.80
N GLU A 83 -3.02 7.44 6.40
CA GLU A 83 -1.98 8.34 5.90
C GLU A 83 -0.57 7.73 6.02
N ILE A 84 -0.27 7.07 7.16
CA ILE A 84 1.00 6.34 7.34
C ILE A 84 1.16 5.26 6.26
N LYS A 85 0.15 4.42 6.04
CA LYS A 85 0.22 3.35 5.03
C LYS A 85 0.35 3.88 3.61
N LYS A 86 -0.26 5.04 3.30
CA LYS A 86 -0.07 5.70 2.00
C LYS A 86 1.36 6.20 1.81
N GLU A 87 1.96 6.77 2.86
CA GLU A 87 3.36 7.19 2.82
C GLU A 87 4.30 6.00 2.63
N GLU A 88 4.08 4.90 3.36
CA GLU A 88 4.82 3.64 3.20
C GLU A 88 4.68 3.09 1.77
N LEU A 89 3.45 3.05 1.24
CA LEU A 89 3.18 2.62 -0.13
C LEU A 89 3.92 3.52 -1.13
N SER A 90 3.90 4.84 -0.94
CA SER A 90 4.61 5.79 -1.80
C SER A 90 6.13 5.60 -1.74
N ALA A 91 6.67 5.35 -0.55
CA ALA A 91 8.09 5.09 -0.35
C ALA A 91 8.52 3.81 -1.09
N ILE A 92 7.77 2.72 -0.97
CA ILE A 92 8.07 1.47 -1.68
C ILE A 92 7.89 1.63 -3.18
N GLN A 93 6.87 2.35 -3.64
CA GLN A 93 6.70 2.66 -5.06
C GLN A 93 7.90 3.44 -5.60
N LYS A 94 8.44 4.41 -4.85
CA LYS A 94 9.65 5.13 -5.24
C LYS A 94 10.87 4.20 -5.26
N GLN A 95 11.04 3.36 -4.23
CA GLN A 95 12.12 2.37 -4.19
C GLN A 95 12.07 1.41 -5.38
N LEU A 96 10.88 0.94 -5.78
CA LEU A 96 10.67 0.11 -6.96
C LEU A 96 10.90 0.87 -8.28
N HIS A 97 10.69 2.19 -8.30
CA HIS A 97 10.92 3.01 -9.48
C HIS A 97 12.41 3.31 -9.66
N GLU A 98 13.11 3.63 -8.58
CA GLU A 98 14.55 3.95 -8.57
C GLU A 98 15.46 2.73 -8.74
N TYR A 99 14.92 1.52 -8.62
CA TYR A 99 15.62 0.26 -8.86
C TYR A 99 15.94 0.02 -10.35
#